data_AF-A0A7J4NXE7-F1
#
_entry.id   AF-A0A7J4NXE7-F1
#
_cell.length_a   1.000
_cell.length_b   1.000
_cell.length_c   1.000
_cell.angle_alpha   90.00
_cell.angle_beta   90.00
_cell.angle_gamma   90.00
#
_symmetry.space_group_name_H-M   'P 1'
#
loop_
_entity.id
_entity.type
_entity.pdbx_description
1 polymer ?
#
loop_
_entity_poly.entity_id
_entity_poly.type
_entity_poly.pdbx_seq_one_letter_code
_entity_poly.pdbx_strand_id
1 'polypeptide(L)'
;TPHTPPTLREKKETCLLHLRYLCEYYGDKGASVKMRRILPEYFTGSQNLRSLRQDVHETSTAGEVAALLDRISEDGSCSLYDNR
;
A
#
# COMPACT_ATOMS: atom_id res chain seq x y z
N THR A 1 13.05 19.80 -15.36
CA THR A 1 12.67 18.51 -16.00
C THR A 1 11.20 18.28 -15.72
N PRO A 2 10.38 17.84 -16.70
CA PRO A 2 9.01 17.48 -16.41
C PRO A 2 9.03 16.30 -15.43
N HIS A 3 8.38 16.46 -14.29
CA HIS A 3 8.28 15.43 -13.27
C HIS A 3 7.09 14.53 -13.61
N THR A 4 7.36 13.39 -14.24
CA THR A 4 6.33 12.38 -14.47
C THR A 4 5.99 11.72 -13.13
N PRO A 5 4.70 11.68 -12.72
CA PRO A 5 4.31 11.00 -11.49
C PRO A 5 4.54 9.48 -11.62
N PRO A 6 4.79 8.77 -10.51
CA PRO A 6 5.00 7.32 -10.54
C PRO A 6 3.71 6.58 -10.91
N THR A 7 3.86 5.53 -11.72
CA THR A 7 2.81 4.58 -12.11
C THR A 7 2.30 3.78 -10.90
N LEU A 8 1.12 3.14 -11.01
CA LEU A 8 0.64 2.27 -9.92
C LEU A 8 1.62 1.13 -9.65
N ARG A 9 2.19 0.55 -10.72
CA ARG A 9 3.18 -0.52 -10.62
C ARG A 9 4.39 -0.09 -9.79
N GLU A 10 4.98 1.06 -10.09
CA GLU A 10 6.14 1.59 -9.35
C GLU A 10 5.79 1.87 -7.88
N LYS A 11 4.59 2.40 -7.61
CA LYS A 11 4.10 2.59 -6.25
C LYS A 11 4.00 1.26 -5.49
N LYS A 12 3.42 0.22 -6.10
CA LYS A 12 3.31 -1.12 -5.50
C LYS A 12 4.68 -1.75 -5.24
N GLU A 13 5.56 -1.73 -6.24
CA GLU A 13 6.93 -2.25 -6.13
C GLU A 13 7.70 -1.56 -4.98
N THR A 14 7.59 -0.22 -4.91
CA THR A 14 8.23 0.56 -3.83
C THR A 14 7.61 0.25 -2.46
N CYS A 15 6.28 0.09 -2.39
CA CYS A 15 5.58 -0.25 -1.15
C CYS A 15 5.97 -1.64 -0.63
N LEU A 16 6.07 -2.63 -1.53
CA LEU A 16 6.54 -3.99 -1.21
C LEU A 16 8.02 -4.00 -0.77
N LEU A 17 8.87 -3.21 -1.43
CA LEU A 17 10.26 -3.06 -1.03
C LEU A 17 10.39 -2.45 0.38
N HIS A 18 9.59 -1.41 0.68
CA HIS A 18 9.55 -0.81 2.02
C HIS A 18 9.05 -1.81 3.07
N LEU A 19 7.98 -2.56 2.77
CA LEU A 19 7.49 -3.63 3.65
C LEU A 19 8.58 -4.67 3.94
N ARG A 20 9.35 -5.08 2.92
CA ARG A 20 10.47 -6.01 3.10
C ARG A 20 11.52 -5.46 4.06
N TYR A 21 11.96 -4.22 3.89
CA TYR A 21 12.93 -3.61 4.82
C TYR A 21 12.40 -3.51 6.24
N LEU A 22 11.11 -3.21 6.41
CA LEU A 22 10.47 -3.22 7.72
C LEU A 22 10.42 -4.62 8.32
N CYS A 23 10.19 -5.66 7.52
CA CYS A 23 10.23 -7.05 7.98
C CYS A 23 11.63 -7.46 8.43
N GLU A 24 12.65 -7.09 7.65
CA GLU A 24 14.06 -7.36 7.97
C GLU A 24 14.50 -6.68 9.27
N TYR A 25 13.98 -5.48 9.56
CA TYR A 25 14.38 -4.71 10.75
C TYR A 25 13.50 -4.96 11.99
N TYR A 26 12.18 -4.99 11.84
CA TYR A 26 11.21 -5.06 12.95
C TYR A 26 10.55 -6.44 13.11
N GLY A 27 10.79 -7.36 12.18
CA GLY A 27 10.01 -8.59 12.06
C GLY A 27 8.60 -8.34 11.51
N ASP A 28 7.91 -9.43 11.18
CA ASP A 28 6.61 -9.41 10.48
C ASP A 28 5.53 -8.54 11.17
N LYS A 29 5.29 -8.79 12.46
CA LYS A 29 4.32 -8.01 13.25
C LYS A 29 4.69 -6.53 13.40
N GLY A 30 5.97 -6.23 13.53
CA GLY A 30 6.43 -4.84 13.64
C GLY A 30 6.27 -4.11 12.31
N ALA A 31 6.54 -4.80 11.19
CA ALA A 31 6.36 -4.29 9.85
C ALA A 31 4.90 -3.99 9.54
N SER A 32 3.98 -4.91 9.84
CA SER A 32 2.54 -4.72 9.60
C SER A 32 2.01 -3.49 10.35
N VAL A 33 2.36 -3.32 11.64
CA VAL A 33 1.99 -2.15 12.46
C VAL A 33 2.47 -0.83 11.84
N LYS A 34 3.72 -0.79 11.34
CA LYS A 34 4.26 0.40 10.66
C LYS A 34 3.54 0.66 9.34
N MET A 35 3.26 -0.38 8.58
CA MET A 35 2.58 -0.29 7.29
C MET A 35 1.15 0.23 7.38
N ARG A 36 0.45 0.05 8.52
CA ARG A 36 -0.89 0.66 8.74
C ARG A 36 -0.91 2.16 8.51
N ARG A 37 0.19 2.86 8.84
CA ARG A 37 0.32 4.30 8.61
C ARG A 37 0.90 4.63 7.24
N ILE A 38 1.81 3.80 6.75
CA ILE A 38 2.63 4.09 5.56
C ILE A 38 1.87 3.77 4.27
N LEU A 39 1.16 2.63 4.22
CA LEU A 39 0.54 2.13 3.00
C LEU A 39 -0.43 3.16 2.37
N PRO A 40 -1.36 3.78 3.11
CA PRO A 40 -2.30 4.73 2.50
C PRO A 40 -1.63 5.95 1.85
N GLU A 41 -0.43 6.33 2.31
CA GLU A 41 0.28 7.51 1.83
C GLU A 41 0.84 7.31 0.41
N TYR A 42 1.23 6.08 0.05
CA TYR A 42 1.62 5.73 -1.34
C TYR A 42 0.47 5.92 -2.34
N PHE A 43 -0.75 5.78 -1.86
CA PHE A 43 -1.97 5.79 -2.67
C PHE A 43 -2.82 7.04 -2.41
N THR A 44 -2.21 8.12 -1.91
CA THR A 44 -2.87 9.42 -1.79
C THR A 44 -3.46 9.84 -3.13
N GLY A 45 -4.75 10.20 -3.14
CA GLY A 45 -5.51 10.53 -4.35
C GLY A 45 -6.21 9.34 -5.03
N SER A 46 -6.05 8.13 -4.52
CA SER A 46 -6.78 6.96 -5.02
C SER A 46 -8.26 7.00 -4.64
N GLN A 47 -9.11 6.47 -5.51
CA GLN A 47 -10.50 6.21 -5.20
C GLN A 47 -10.59 5.18 -4.06
N ASN A 48 -11.58 5.34 -3.17
CA ASN A 48 -11.80 4.49 -1.99
C ASN A 48 -10.64 4.45 -0.97
N LEU A 49 -9.83 5.51 -0.88
CA LEU A 49 -8.76 5.61 0.13
C LEU A 49 -9.25 5.42 1.58
N ARG A 50 -10.49 5.81 1.89
CA ARG A 50 -11.08 5.58 3.23
C ARG A 50 -11.19 4.08 3.54
N SER A 51 -11.64 3.28 2.58
CA SER A 51 -11.74 1.82 2.73
C SER A 51 -10.36 1.20 2.87
N LEU A 52 -9.37 1.67 2.10
CA LEU A 52 -7.97 1.23 2.26
C LEU A 52 -7.44 1.50 3.67
N ARG A 53 -7.74 2.68 4.24
CA ARG A 53 -7.34 3.05 5.61
C ARG A 53 -8.01 2.17 6.67
N GLN A 54 -9.25 1.74 6.44
CA GLN A 54 -9.95 0.82 7.34
C GLN A 54 -9.28 -0.56 7.30
N ASP A 55 -9.16 -1.13 6.11
CA ASP A 55 -8.65 -2.50 5.95
C ASP A 55 -7.19 -2.63 6.40
N VAL A 56 -6.35 -1.61 6.14
CA VAL A 56 -4.96 -1.63 6.60
C VAL A 56 -4.87 -1.62 8.14
N HIS A 57 -5.85 -1.04 8.83
CA HIS A 57 -5.85 -1.01 10.30
C HIS A 57 -5.96 -2.42 10.91
N GLU A 58 -6.62 -3.33 10.19
CA GLU A 58 -6.91 -4.69 10.62
C GLU A 58 -5.76 -5.67 10.29
N THR A 59 -4.81 -5.27 9.43
CA THR A 59 -3.66 -6.11 9.06
C THR A 59 -2.72 -6.38 10.23
N SER A 60 -2.34 -7.63 10.41
CA SER A 60 -1.45 -8.12 11.47
C SER A 60 -0.17 -8.75 10.93
N THR A 61 -0.10 -9.05 9.64
CA THR A 61 1.06 -9.66 8.95
C THR A 61 1.44 -8.90 7.68
N ALA A 62 2.69 -9.04 7.25
CA ALA A 62 3.18 -8.53 5.97
C ALA A 62 2.44 -9.17 4.79
N GLY A 63 2.03 -10.44 4.91
CA GLY A 63 1.24 -11.13 3.89
C GLY A 63 -0.11 -10.45 3.66
N GLU A 64 -0.81 -10.06 4.72
CA GLU A 64 -2.06 -9.31 4.61
C GLU A 64 -1.84 -7.93 3.97
N VAL A 65 -0.76 -7.23 4.34
CA VAL A 65 -0.38 -5.96 3.70
C VAL A 65 -0.15 -6.13 2.20
N ALA A 66 0.56 -7.19 1.79
CA ALA A 66 0.77 -7.50 0.37
C ALA A 66 -0.56 -7.81 -0.34
N ALA A 67 -1.45 -8.57 0.29
CA ALA A 67 -2.78 -8.84 -0.26
C ALA A 67 -3.62 -7.56 -0.45
N LEU A 68 -3.49 -6.56 0.44
CA LEU A 68 -4.12 -5.25 0.23
C LEU A 68 -3.61 -4.54 -1.02
N LEU A 69 -2.31 -4.65 -1.31
CA LEU A 69 -1.71 -4.04 -2.49
C LEU A 69 -2.23 -4.67 -3.78
N ASP A 70 -2.51 -5.98 -3.78
CA ASP A 70 -3.08 -6.67 -4.94
C ASP A 70 -4.50 -6.19 -5.25
N ARG A 71 -5.26 -5.74 -4.25
CA ARG A 71 -6.61 -5.16 -4.41
C ARG A 71 -6.62 -3.73 -5.00
N ILE A 72 -5.46 -3.10 -5.16
CA ILE A 72 -5.37 -1.78 -5.79
C ILE A 72 -5.21 -1.95 -7.30
N SER A 73 -6.08 -1.37 -8.09
CA SER A 73 -6.06 -1.40 -9.56
C SER A 73 -5.94 0.00 -10.16
N GLU A 74 -5.63 0.09 -11.46
CA GLU A 74 -5.72 1.34 -12.21
C GLU A 74 -7.13 1.49 -12.80
N ASP A 75 -7.74 2.65 -12.59
CA ASP A 75 -8.99 3.08 -13.22
C ASP A 75 -8.73 4.41 -13.96
N GLY A 76 -8.37 4.29 -15.24
CA GLY A 76 -7.96 5.42 -16.06
C GLY A 76 -6.68 6.09 -15.52
N SER A 77 -6.77 7.37 -15.17
CA SER A 77 -5.64 8.15 -14.64
C SER A 77 -5.45 8.03 -13.12
N CYS A 78 -6.34 7.31 -12.42
CA CYS A 78 -6.34 7.19 -10.96
C CYS A 78 -6.18 5.73 -10.54
N SER A 79 -5.70 5.51 -9.31
CA SER A 79 -5.74 4.17 -8.70
C SER A 79 -7.06 3.98 -7.95
N LEU A 80 -7.60 2.77 -7.97
CA LEU A 80 -8.85 2.36 -7.34
C LEU A 80 -8.56 1.23 -6.34
N TYR A 81 -9.05 1.38 -5.12
CA TYR A 81 -9.03 0.29 -4.14
C TYR A 81 -10.33 -0.51 -4.17
N ASP A 82 -10.22 -1.83 -4.36
CA ASP A 82 -11.35 -2.77 -4.28
C ASP A 82 -11.58 -3.23 -2.83
N ASN A 83 -12.76 -2.92 -2.29
CA ASN A 83 -13.17 -3.25 -0.92
C ASN A 83 -14.06 -4.50 -0.84
N ARG A 84 -14.19 -5.25 -1.94
CA ARG A 84 -14.95 -6.50 -2.00
C ARG A 84 -14.29 -7.63 -1.19
#